data_AF-A0A7X8G5M1-F1
#
_entry.id   AF-A0A7X8G5M1-F1
#
_cell.length_a   1.000
_cell.length_b   1.000
_cell.length_c   1.000
_cell.angle_alpha   90.00
_cell.angle_beta   90.00
_cell.angle_gamma   90.00
#
_symmetry.space_group_name_H-M   'P 1'
#
loop_
_entity.id
_entity.type
_entity.pdbx_description
1 polymer ?
#
loop_
_entity_poly.entity_id
_entity_poly.type
_entity_poly.pdbx_seq_one_letter_code
_entity_poly.pdbx_strand_id
1 'polypeptide(L)'
;MRNLKKLFAVVMVVAMLASMMVPALAAGVEYEDEATILQDLGLFQGYGAGELGLADDLTREQGLALMLRVMGLEDEVKAMTEEEVAAELARVVDPETVTATWAKPYVAYAVKNGLTKGIDASILPNVKFAGQLKMTGKEFINLMLNGMGYATAWDDVLT
;
A
#
# COMPACT_ATOMS: atom_id res chain seq x y z
N MET A 1 -22.68 18.04 -56.97
CA MET A 1 -23.18 17.48 -55.68
C MET A 1 -22.42 16.25 -55.19
N ARG A 2 -21.92 15.35 -56.04
CA ARG A 2 -21.27 14.09 -55.60
C ARG A 2 -20.00 14.29 -54.76
N ASN A 3 -19.20 15.32 -55.06
CA ASN A 3 -17.96 15.62 -54.34
C ASN A 3 -18.18 16.46 -53.08
N LEU A 4 -19.25 17.28 -53.05
CA LEU A 4 -19.65 18.07 -51.87
C LEU A 4 -20.14 17.16 -50.74
N LYS A 5 -20.90 16.11 -51.07
CA LYS A 5 -21.34 15.09 -50.10
C LYS A 5 -20.15 14.32 -49.47
N LYS A 6 -19.09 14.07 -50.26
CA LYS A 6 -17.86 13.42 -49.78
C LYS A 6 -17.05 14.33 -48.86
N LEU A 7 -16.92 15.61 -49.21
CA LEU A 7 -16.24 16.59 -48.37
C LEU A 7 -16.96 16.77 -47.02
N PHE A 8 -18.29 16.85 -47.04
CA PHE A 8 -19.09 16.98 -45.82
C PHE A 8 -18.96 15.75 -44.91
N ALA A 9 -18.89 14.54 -45.49
CA ALA A 9 -18.65 13.31 -44.74
C ALA A 9 -17.26 13.30 -44.08
N VAL A 10 -16.21 13.75 -44.78
CA VAL A 10 -14.86 13.83 -44.22
C VAL A 10 -14.80 14.83 -43.07
N VAL A 11 -15.43 16.00 -43.21
CA VAL A 11 -15.48 17.02 -42.14
C VAL A 11 -16.23 16.52 -40.91
N MET A 12 -17.35 15.80 -41.09
CA MET A 12 -18.09 15.18 -39.98
C MET A 12 -17.27 14.13 -39.24
N VAL A 13 -16.52 13.28 -39.97
CA VAL A 13 -15.65 12.29 -39.35
C VAL A 13 -14.53 12.96 -38.56
N VAL A 14 -13.89 13.99 -39.10
CA VAL A 14 -12.85 14.74 -38.39
C VAL A 14 -13.40 15.46 -37.16
N ALA A 15 -14.60 16.04 -37.25
CA ALA A 15 -15.27 16.67 -36.11
C ALA A 15 -15.64 15.65 -35.01
N MET A 16 -16.10 14.45 -35.39
CA MET A 16 -16.35 13.34 -34.45
C MET A 16 -15.04 12.87 -33.79
N LEU A 17 -13.96 12.69 -34.57
CA LEU A 17 -12.64 12.32 -34.03
C LEU A 17 -12.09 13.39 -33.07
N ALA A 18 -12.24 14.67 -33.41
CA ALA A 18 -11.82 15.78 -32.56
C ALA A 18 -12.67 15.89 -31.28
N SER A 19 -13.96 15.55 -31.33
CA SER A 19 -14.84 15.55 -30.15
C SER A 19 -14.56 14.42 -29.15
N MET A 20 -13.84 13.37 -29.57
CA MET A 20 -13.39 12.29 -28.70
C MET A 20 -12.07 12.59 -28.01
N MET A 21 -11.35 13.65 -28.42
CA MET A 21 -10.18 14.14 -27.70
C MET A 21 -10.64 15.00 -26.52
N VAL A 22 -11.17 14.35 -25.48
CA VAL A 22 -11.17 14.96 -24.15
C VAL A 22 -9.73 14.99 -23.69
N PRO A 23 -9.13 16.15 -23.37
CA PRO A 23 -7.88 16.16 -22.66
C PRO A 23 -8.14 15.52 -21.29
N ALA A 24 -7.74 14.26 -21.14
CA ALA A 24 -7.50 13.65 -19.85
C ALA A 24 -6.23 14.30 -19.27
N LEU A 25 -6.30 15.58 -18.94
CA LEU A 25 -5.35 16.20 -18.05
C LEU A 25 -5.60 15.52 -16.71
N ALA A 26 -4.74 14.55 -16.37
CA ALA A 26 -4.59 14.14 -14.98
C ALA A 26 -4.36 15.43 -14.20
N ALA A 27 -5.35 15.84 -13.40
CA ALA A 27 -5.04 16.70 -12.27
C ALA A 27 -3.97 15.93 -11.51
N GLY A 28 -2.76 16.50 -11.40
CA GLY A 28 -1.63 15.83 -10.77
C GLY A 28 -2.10 15.22 -9.46
N VAL A 29 -1.75 13.94 -9.23
CA VAL A 29 -2.18 13.28 -8.02
C VAL A 29 -1.55 14.03 -6.86
N GLU A 30 -2.36 14.41 -5.87
CA GLU A 30 -1.88 15.16 -4.71
C GLU A 30 -0.72 14.37 -4.07
N TYR A 31 0.39 15.07 -3.78
CA TYR A 31 1.60 14.52 -3.18
C TYR A 31 2.50 13.62 -4.04
N GLU A 32 2.41 13.69 -5.38
CA GLU A 32 3.27 12.90 -6.29
C GLU A 32 4.77 13.21 -6.12
N ASP A 33 5.13 14.49 -5.93
CA ASP A 33 6.53 14.90 -5.74
C ASP A 33 7.08 14.33 -4.41
N GLU A 34 6.34 14.44 -3.31
CA GLU A 34 6.73 13.91 -2.00
C GLU A 34 6.85 12.38 -2.02
N ALA A 35 5.90 11.70 -2.65
CA ALA A 35 5.93 10.24 -2.79
C ALA A 35 7.13 9.77 -3.63
N THR A 36 7.48 10.51 -4.68
CA THR A 36 8.68 10.24 -5.50
C THR A 36 9.95 10.38 -4.67
N ILE A 37 10.07 11.44 -3.86
CA ILE A 37 11.21 11.61 -2.94
C ILE A 37 11.32 10.43 -1.97
N LEU A 38 10.19 9.99 -1.39
CA LEU A 38 10.17 8.84 -0.49
C LEU A 38 10.50 7.51 -1.20
N GLN A 39 10.15 7.39 -2.48
CA GLN A 39 10.52 6.23 -3.30
C GLN A 39 12.01 6.20 -3.61
N ASP A 40 12.61 7.34 -3.96
CA ASP A 40 14.04 7.46 -4.20
C ASP A 40 14.86 7.15 -2.93
N LEU A 41 14.32 7.49 -1.75
CA LEU A 41 14.90 7.12 -0.45
C LEU A 41 14.67 5.65 -0.07
N GLY A 42 13.90 4.91 -0.85
CA GLY A 42 13.56 3.51 -0.60
C GLY A 42 12.48 3.29 0.46
N LEU A 43 11.87 4.36 0.99
CA LEU A 43 10.90 4.28 2.08
C LEU A 43 9.49 3.91 1.57
N PHE A 44 9.10 4.45 0.43
CA PHE A 44 7.78 4.24 -0.18
C PHE A 44 7.92 3.60 -1.56
N GLN A 45 7.47 2.36 -1.75
CA GLN A 45 7.75 1.62 -2.99
C GLN A 45 6.62 1.69 -4.03
N GLY A 46 5.40 2.07 -3.64
CA GLY A 46 4.21 1.93 -4.51
C GLY A 46 3.98 0.48 -4.94
N TYR A 47 3.38 0.29 -6.12
CA TYR A 47 3.24 -1.00 -6.79
C TYR A 47 4.39 -1.33 -7.75
N GLY A 48 5.33 -0.39 -7.95
CA GLY A 48 6.46 -0.53 -8.85
C GLY A 48 6.94 0.82 -9.38
N ALA A 49 7.91 0.80 -10.30
CA ALA A 49 8.48 2.01 -10.88
C ALA A 49 7.41 2.84 -11.60
N GLY A 50 7.12 4.04 -11.06
CA GLY A 50 6.13 4.97 -11.59
C GLY A 50 4.67 4.67 -11.20
N GLU A 51 4.40 3.58 -10.48
CA GLU A 51 3.05 3.26 -9.99
C GLU A 51 2.98 3.48 -8.48
N LEU A 52 2.80 4.75 -8.08
CA LEU A 52 2.81 5.13 -6.67
C LEU A 52 1.53 4.76 -5.91
N GLY A 53 0.41 4.54 -6.61
CA GLY A 53 -0.86 4.12 -5.98
C GLY A 53 -1.47 5.16 -5.03
N LEU A 54 -1.18 6.45 -5.21
CA LEU A 54 -1.54 7.51 -4.25
C LEU A 54 -3.05 7.79 -4.12
N ALA A 55 -3.86 7.28 -5.05
CA ALA A 55 -5.31 7.38 -4.97
C ALA A 55 -5.95 6.24 -4.16
N ASP A 56 -5.18 5.24 -3.75
CA ASP A 56 -5.68 4.06 -3.06
C ASP A 56 -5.65 4.22 -1.54
N ASP A 57 -6.60 3.56 -0.87
CA ASP A 57 -6.54 3.39 0.58
C ASP A 57 -5.38 2.48 0.98
N LEU A 58 -4.58 2.95 1.94
CA LEU A 58 -3.48 2.20 2.55
C LEU A 58 -4.00 0.95 3.26
N THR A 59 -3.44 -0.22 2.95
CA THR A 59 -3.71 -1.46 3.70
C THR A 59 -2.78 -1.61 4.91
N ARG A 60 -3.16 -2.46 5.88
CA ARG A 60 -2.30 -2.79 7.03
C ARG A 60 -0.96 -3.38 6.65
N GLU A 61 -0.89 -4.25 5.64
CA GLU A 61 0.39 -4.79 5.18
C GLU A 61 1.28 -3.74 4.51
N GLN A 62 0.68 -2.80 3.75
CA GLN A 62 1.42 -1.68 3.17
C GLN A 62 1.94 -0.73 4.26
N GLY A 63 1.09 -0.39 5.23
CA GLY A 63 1.46 0.44 6.38
C GLY A 63 2.57 -0.19 7.22
N LEU A 64 2.51 -1.50 7.47
CA LEU A 64 3.56 -2.23 8.20
C LEU A 64 4.89 -2.22 7.44
N ALA A 65 4.86 -2.47 6.12
CA ALA A 65 6.06 -2.46 5.30
C ALA A 65 6.70 -1.06 5.25
N LEU A 66 5.88 0.00 5.12
CA LEU A 66 6.35 1.38 5.20
C LEU A 66 6.99 1.67 6.56
N MET A 67 6.36 1.26 7.67
CA MET A 67 6.92 1.41 9.01
C MET A 67 8.30 0.76 9.13
N LEU A 68 8.43 -0.50 8.69
CA LEU A 68 9.71 -1.24 8.75
C LEU A 68 10.81 -0.54 7.92
N ARG A 69 10.48 0.01 6.75
CA ARG A 69 11.42 0.79 5.94
C ARG A 69 11.84 2.09 6.60
N VAL A 70 10.89 2.83 7.18
CA VAL A 70 11.17 4.05 7.95
C VAL A 70 12.08 3.76 9.15
N MET A 71 11.94 2.58 9.75
CA MET A 71 12.83 2.11 10.83
C MET A 71 14.18 1.59 10.34
N GLY A 72 14.43 1.51 9.02
CA GLY A 72 15.67 0.99 8.46
C GLY A 72 15.81 -0.53 8.51
N LEU A 73 14.71 -1.27 8.65
CA LEU A 73 14.70 -2.73 8.89
C LEU A 73 14.50 -3.55 7.60
N GLU A 74 14.42 -2.90 6.43
CA GLU A 74 14.18 -3.55 5.13
C GLU A 74 15.20 -4.67 4.83
N ASP A 75 16.49 -4.43 5.10
CA ASP A 75 17.55 -5.41 4.84
C ASP A 75 17.42 -6.63 5.76
N GLU A 76 17.01 -6.44 7.01
CA GLU A 76 16.78 -7.53 7.95
C GLU A 76 15.55 -8.36 7.57
N VAL A 77 14.49 -7.69 7.09
CA VAL A 77 13.30 -8.36 6.54
C VAL A 77 13.69 -9.23 5.34
N LYS A 78 14.50 -8.69 4.42
CA LYS A 78 14.98 -9.41 3.21
C LYS A 78 15.95 -10.55 3.54
N ALA A 79 16.63 -10.48 4.68
CA ALA A 79 17.55 -11.52 5.13
C ALA A 79 16.85 -12.72 5.78
N MET A 80 15.55 -12.61 6.11
CA MET A 80 14.80 -13.73 6.69
C MET A 80 14.74 -14.92 5.73
N THR A 81 14.96 -16.11 6.26
CA THR A 81 14.79 -17.35 5.50
C THR A 81 13.30 -17.72 5.37
N GLU A 82 12.95 -18.51 4.36
CA GLU A 82 11.57 -19.01 4.20
C GLU A 82 11.09 -19.80 5.43
N GLU A 83 11.99 -20.54 6.08
CA GLU A 83 11.72 -21.29 7.30
C GLU A 83 11.39 -20.38 8.47
N GLU A 84 12.15 -19.30 8.66
CA GLU A 84 11.86 -18.29 9.68
C GLU A 84 10.53 -17.60 9.40
N VAL A 85 10.28 -17.21 8.15
CA VAL A 85 9.01 -16.58 7.76
C VAL A 85 7.83 -17.50 8.06
N ALA A 86 7.94 -18.79 7.72
CA ALA A 86 6.89 -19.77 7.99
C ALA A 86 6.66 -20.00 9.50
N ALA A 87 7.75 -20.08 10.29
CA ALA A 87 7.66 -20.27 11.73
C ALA A 87 6.93 -19.12 12.42
N GLU A 88 7.20 -17.88 12.01
CA GLU A 88 6.57 -16.70 12.60
C GLU A 88 5.14 -16.49 12.13
N LEU A 89 4.86 -16.78 10.85
CA LEU A 89 3.48 -16.74 10.33
C LEU A 89 2.58 -17.81 10.96
N ALA A 90 3.12 -18.88 11.55
CA ALA A 90 2.30 -19.84 12.30
C ALA A 90 1.60 -19.22 13.52
N ARG A 91 2.07 -18.07 14.00
CA ARG A 91 1.42 -17.28 15.07
C ARG A 91 0.33 -16.35 14.53
N VAL A 92 0.26 -16.14 13.22
CA VAL A 92 -0.77 -15.33 12.58
C VAL A 92 -2.01 -16.18 12.34
N VAL A 93 -3.17 -15.77 12.86
CA VAL A 93 -4.40 -16.56 12.80
C VAL A 93 -5.18 -16.39 11.49
N ASP A 94 -4.89 -15.33 10.75
CA ASP A 94 -5.50 -14.95 9.47
C ASP A 94 -4.45 -14.77 8.34
N PRO A 95 -3.54 -15.75 8.15
CA PRO A 95 -2.42 -15.62 7.21
C PRO A 95 -2.86 -15.50 5.75
N GLU A 96 -4.08 -15.91 5.41
CA GLU A 96 -4.69 -15.74 4.09
C GLU A 96 -4.98 -14.28 3.74
N THR A 97 -5.04 -13.39 4.74
CA THR A 97 -5.19 -11.94 4.52
C THR A 97 -3.88 -11.24 4.15
N VAL A 98 -2.75 -11.95 4.26
CA VAL A 98 -1.42 -11.42 3.97
C VAL A 98 -1.03 -11.79 2.54
N THR A 99 -0.64 -10.79 1.73
CA THR A 99 -0.26 -11.02 0.34
C THR A 99 0.96 -11.94 0.25
N ALA A 100 0.74 -13.11 -0.36
CA ALA A 100 1.73 -14.19 -0.39
C ALA A 100 3.00 -13.86 -1.18
N THR A 101 2.92 -12.96 -2.16
CA THR A 101 4.03 -12.65 -3.08
C THR A 101 5.08 -11.73 -2.47
N TRP A 102 4.74 -10.90 -1.47
CA TRP A 102 5.68 -9.90 -0.95
C TRP A 102 5.51 -9.57 0.53
N ALA A 103 4.31 -9.66 1.11
CA ALA A 103 4.04 -9.12 2.45
C ALA A 103 4.44 -10.06 3.58
N LYS A 104 4.49 -11.37 3.30
CA LYS A 104 4.78 -12.42 4.29
C LYS A 104 6.05 -12.18 5.13
N PRO A 105 7.22 -11.86 4.54
CA PRO A 105 8.43 -11.57 5.32
C PRO A 105 8.27 -10.37 6.26
N TYR A 106 7.56 -9.32 5.84
CA TYR A 106 7.33 -8.12 6.65
C TYR A 106 6.47 -8.44 7.88
N VAL A 107 5.37 -9.19 7.67
CA VAL A 107 4.49 -9.61 8.77
C VAL A 107 5.24 -10.54 9.72
N ALA A 108 5.95 -11.53 9.19
CA ALA A 108 6.79 -12.44 9.99
C ALA A 108 7.82 -11.68 10.84
N TYR A 109 8.55 -10.75 10.24
CA TYR A 109 9.56 -9.94 10.93
C TYR A 109 8.94 -9.11 12.07
N ALA A 110 7.80 -8.46 11.81
CA ALA A 110 7.12 -7.67 12.82
C ALA A 110 6.60 -8.52 13.98
N VAL A 111 6.10 -9.72 13.69
CA VAL A 111 5.64 -10.70 14.70
C VAL A 111 6.83 -11.24 15.52
N LYS A 112 7.95 -11.59 14.87
CA LYS A 112 9.21 -12.03 15.50
C LYS A 112 9.69 -11.01 16.54
N ASN A 113 9.70 -9.74 16.16
CA ASN A 113 10.27 -8.65 16.96
C ASN A 113 9.24 -7.92 17.84
N GLY A 114 7.97 -8.36 17.86
CA GLY A 114 6.92 -7.73 18.67
C GLY A 114 6.54 -6.30 18.21
N LEU A 115 6.83 -5.95 16.95
CA LEU A 115 6.54 -4.65 16.35
C LEU A 115 5.06 -4.50 15.95
N THR A 116 4.29 -5.59 16.02
CA THR A 116 2.83 -5.55 15.87
C THR A 116 2.17 -6.51 16.85
N LYS A 117 1.02 -6.09 17.38
CA LYS A 117 0.12 -6.93 18.19
C LYS A 117 -1.13 -7.35 17.39
N GLY A 118 -1.20 -6.98 16.11
CA GLY A 118 -2.41 -7.17 15.31
C GLY A 118 -3.52 -6.18 15.67
N ILE A 119 -4.75 -6.56 15.38
CA ILE A 119 -5.98 -5.80 15.70
C ILE A 119 -6.74 -6.38 16.90
N ASP A 120 -6.26 -7.50 17.46
CA ASP A 120 -6.90 -8.18 18.57
C ASP A 120 -5.83 -8.60 19.59
N ALA A 121 -5.67 -7.77 20.62
CA ALA A 121 -4.70 -8.02 21.69
C ALA A 121 -5.12 -9.15 22.64
N SER A 122 -6.37 -9.62 22.58
CA SER A 122 -6.89 -10.65 23.50
C SER A 122 -6.35 -12.05 23.18
N ILE A 123 -5.85 -12.27 21.96
CA ILE A 123 -5.37 -13.57 21.49
C ILE A 123 -3.85 -13.74 21.55
N LEU A 124 -3.13 -12.80 22.16
CA LEU A 124 -1.69 -12.92 22.36
C LEU A 124 -1.35 -14.26 23.06
N PRO A 125 -0.27 -14.97 22.66
CA PRO A 125 0.79 -14.53 21.76
C PRO A 125 0.49 -14.71 20.25
N ASN A 126 -0.71 -15.18 19.89
CA ASN A 126 -1.14 -15.19 18.49
C ASN A 126 -1.50 -13.78 18.02
N VAL A 127 -1.51 -13.57 16.70
CA VAL A 127 -1.72 -12.26 16.07
C VAL A 127 -2.80 -12.36 15.02
N LYS A 128 -3.84 -11.54 15.15
CA LYS A 128 -4.82 -11.29 14.07
C LYS A 128 -4.35 -10.06 13.32
N PHE A 129 -3.72 -10.25 12.17
CA PHE A 129 -3.03 -9.18 11.47
C PHE A 129 -3.95 -8.34 10.59
N ALA A 130 -4.91 -8.97 9.92
CA ALA A 130 -5.84 -8.37 8.97
C ALA A 130 -5.15 -7.58 7.85
N GLY A 131 -4.30 -8.25 7.05
CA GLY A 131 -3.37 -7.59 6.11
C GLY A 131 -4.03 -6.66 5.09
N GLN A 132 -5.20 -7.06 4.55
CA GLN A 132 -5.96 -6.24 3.58
C GLN A 132 -6.87 -5.20 4.21
N LEU A 133 -6.94 -5.10 5.55
CA LEU A 133 -7.77 -4.09 6.21
C LEU A 133 -7.26 -2.70 5.81
N LYS A 134 -8.18 -1.85 5.32
CA LYS A 134 -7.87 -0.46 5.01
C LYS A 134 -7.65 0.33 6.30
N MET A 135 -6.66 1.20 6.28
CA MET A 135 -6.26 2.03 7.41
C MET A 135 -6.56 3.50 7.14
N THR A 136 -7.10 4.16 8.15
CA THR A 136 -7.10 5.60 8.29
C THR A 136 -5.69 6.10 8.65
N GLY A 137 -5.46 7.41 8.47
CA GLY A 137 -4.21 8.03 8.93
C GLY A 137 -3.96 7.89 10.44
N LYS A 138 -5.03 7.90 11.26
CA LYS A 138 -4.92 7.71 12.72
C LYS A 138 -4.42 6.30 13.07
N GLU A 139 -4.99 5.30 12.41
CA GLU A 139 -4.58 3.91 12.56
C GLU A 139 -3.14 3.69 12.10
N PHE A 140 -2.71 4.34 11.01
CA PHE A 140 -1.33 4.27 10.54
C PHE A 140 -0.35 4.91 11.54
N ILE A 141 -0.69 6.09 12.07
CA ILE A 141 0.12 6.74 13.12
C ILE A 141 0.21 5.84 14.37
N ASN A 142 -0.87 5.18 14.77
CA ASN A 142 -0.85 4.23 15.87
C ASN A 142 0.12 3.06 15.61
N LEU A 143 0.12 2.53 14.38
CA LEU A 143 1.04 1.46 13.97
C LEU A 143 2.50 1.93 14.11
N MET A 144 2.82 3.12 13.59
CA MET A 144 4.15 3.74 13.71
C MET A 144 4.57 3.93 15.17
N LEU A 145 3.68 4.48 16.00
CA LEU A 145 3.94 4.72 17.43
C LEU A 145 4.24 3.43 18.18
N ASN A 146 3.47 2.35 17.91
CA ASN A 146 3.74 1.04 18.49
C ASN A 146 5.09 0.47 18.02
N GLY A 147 5.46 0.64 16.75
CA GLY A 147 6.79 0.27 16.24
C GLY A 147 7.93 1.03 16.94
N MET A 148 7.69 2.27 17.37
CA MET A 148 8.64 3.09 18.14
C MET A 148 8.62 2.81 19.65
N GLY A 149 7.78 1.89 20.12
CA GLY A 149 7.68 1.50 21.54
C GLY A 149 6.67 2.29 22.37
N TYR A 150 5.86 3.17 21.76
CA TYR A 150 4.74 3.82 22.44
C TYR A 150 3.54 2.89 22.50
N ALA A 151 2.88 2.78 23.65
CA ALA A 151 1.73 1.91 23.83
C ALA A 151 0.42 2.68 23.62
N THR A 152 -0.35 2.30 22.60
CA THR A 152 -1.72 2.80 22.36
C THR A 152 -2.55 1.65 21.79
N ALA A 153 -3.76 1.44 22.32
CA ALA A 153 -4.59 0.33 21.90
C ALA A 153 -5.14 0.58 20.48
N TRP A 154 -5.45 -0.50 19.76
CA TRP A 154 -6.06 -0.37 18.43
C TRP A 154 -7.44 0.30 18.50
N ASP A 155 -8.23 -0.05 19.52
CA ASP A 155 -9.58 0.49 19.72
C ASP A 155 -9.58 2.01 19.99
N ASP A 156 -8.47 2.56 20.52
CA ASP A 156 -8.35 3.99 20.82
C ASP A 156 -8.30 4.87 19.57
N VAL A 157 -8.05 4.27 18.38
CA VAL A 157 -7.88 5.00 17.11
C VAL A 157 -8.96 4.69 16.06
N LEU A 158 -9.95 3.87 16.43
CA LEU A 158 -11.13 3.58 15.62
C LEU A 158 -12.15 4.72 15.76
N THR A 159 -11.98 5.81 15.01
CA THR A 159 -12.93 6.95 15.01
C THR A 159 -13.23 7.43 13.61
#